data_AF-A0A964RYU4-F1
#
_entry.id   AF-A0A964RYU4-F1
#
_cell.length_a   1.000
_cell.length_b   1.000
_cell.length_c   1.000
_cell.angle_alpha   90.00
_cell.angle_beta   90.00
_cell.angle_gamma   90.00
#
_symmetry.space_group_name_H-M   'P 1'
#
loop_
_entity.id
_entity.type
_entity.pdbx_description
1 polymer ?
#
loop_
_entity_poly.entity_id
_entity_poly.type
_entity_poly.pdbx_seq_one_letter_code
_entity_poly.pdbx_strand_id
1 'polypeptide(L)'
;MIKQYTAYLLLIFTFLSLISCGNDDESDYSIIPQSPVTLNLEEAPYSNLSEYHFFEGDIKNLQPVYGVLPYDLNSSLFTDYALKKRFVYMPSGTRATYTADGEVLDFPVGTALIKNFYYDNAGTERATVIIETRIMIQKADGWVFANYVWNNDMTEAVLTPAASTKQIGWYQGNIYRTINYRIPSEMQCASCHTLNDTPKPIGTKPQNLNKNYVYSNGEQNQLQKWIEFGYLNTAPSSIQSTVNWEDTSQSLNLRARSYLDINCAHCHTPGGSCGYTPMNLAFNQTHIDTNLGICVPPQDFVTGDEQYIIAKQDALGSLLAFRMRTSDPAEMMPLIGRTIAHREGVALIDQWINGMNEPCP
;
A
#
# COMPACT_ATOMS: atom_id res chain seq x y z
N MET A 1 68.92 -26.73 -63.82
CA MET A 1 68.24 -27.42 -62.70
C MET A 1 67.94 -26.42 -61.59
N ILE A 2 66.82 -25.71 -61.65
CA ILE A 2 66.29 -24.95 -60.50
C ILE A 2 64.81 -25.32 -60.44
N LYS A 3 64.52 -26.23 -59.51
CA LYS A 3 63.23 -26.87 -59.28
C LYS A 3 62.36 -25.98 -58.36
N GLN A 4 61.09 -25.85 -58.72
CA GLN A 4 59.92 -26.08 -57.86
C GLN A 4 59.98 -25.62 -56.38
N TYR A 5 60.13 -24.32 -56.10
CA TYR A 5 59.86 -23.78 -54.75
C TYR A 5 58.83 -22.64 -54.71
N THR A 6 58.35 -22.15 -55.85
CA THR A 6 57.40 -21.03 -55.90
C THR A 6 55.93 -21.45 -55.79
N ALA A 7 55.60 -22.71 -56.05
CA ALA A 7 54.22 -23.20 -55.97
C ALA A 7 53.75 -23.54 -54.54
N TYR A 8 54.68 -23.88 -53.63
CA TYR A 8 54.34 -24.23 -52.24
C TYR A 8 54.19 -23.01 -51.31
N LEU A 9 54.79 -21.86 -51.65
CA LEU A 9 54.68 -20.64 -50.87
C LEU A 9 53.33 -19.92 -51.07
N LEU A 10 52.71 -20.08 -52.24
CA LEU A 10 51.40 -19.50 -52.55
C LEU A 10 50.23 -20.28 -51.95
N LEU A 11 50.42 -21.58 -51.68
CA LEU A 11 49.39 -22.46 -51.09
C LEU A 11 49.31 -22.35 -49.56
N ILE A 12 50.39 -21.91 -48.90
CA ILE A 12 50.40 -21.70 -47.44
C ILE A 12 49.77 -20.33 -47.08
N PHE A 13 49.89 -19.31 -47.94
CA PHE A 13 49.28 -18.00 -47.69
C PHE A 13 47.76 -17.97 -47.95
N THR A 14 47.24 -18.89 -48.76
CA THR A 14 45.79 -19.06 -48.99
C THR A 14 45.10 -19.96 -47.97
N PHE A 15 45.84 -20.74 -47.19
CA PHE A 15 45.27 -21.53 -46.09
C PHE A 15 45.24 -20.77 -44.75
N LEU A 16 46.10 -19.76 -44.59
CA LEU A 16 46.09 -18.86 -43.43
C LEU A 16 45.01 -17.76 -43.48
N SER A 17 44.34 -17.57 -44.63
CA SER A 17 43.21 -16.65 -44.78
C SER A 17 41.85 -17.30 -44.50
N LEU A 18 41.80 -18.60 -44.19
CA LEU A 18 40.57 -19.33 -43.87
C LEU A 18 40.46 -19.74 -42.38
N ILE A 19 41.36 -19.26 -41.51
CA ILE A 19 41.28 -19.41 -40.05
C ILE A 19 41.20 -18.02 -39.37
N SER A 20 40.50 -17.10 -40.03
CA SER A 20 39.97 -15.89 -39.39
C SER A 20 38.44 -15.94 -39.38
N CYS A 21 37.87 -17.12 -39.14
CA CYS A 21 36.63 -17.20 -38.39
C CYS A 21 37.06 -17.33 -36.93
N GLY A 22 37.46 -16.20 -36.34
CA GLY A 22 37.29 -16.06 -34.91
C GLY A 22 35.80 -16.26 -34.64
N ASN A 23 35.48 -16.99 -33.57
CA ASN A 23 34.16 -16.92 -32.96
C ASN A 23 33.97 -15.44 -32.58
N ASP A 24 33.42 -14.66 -33.50
CA ASP A 24 32.94 -13.31 -33.22
C ASP A 24 31.79 -13.50 -32.24
N ASP A 25 32.13 -13.29 -30.98
CA ASP A 25 31.25 -12.82 -29.93
C ASP A 25 29.85 -13.43 -29.96
N GLU A 26 29.70 -14.59 -29.28
CA GLU A 26 28.56 -14.70 -28.36
C GLU A 26 28.76 -13.62 -27.30
N SER A 27 28.58 -12.36 -27.68
CA SER A 27 28.27 -11.30 -26.75
C SER A 27 27.04 -11.82 -26.03
N ASP A 28 27.23 -12.13 -24.75
CA ASP A 28 26.19 -12.48 -23.80
C ASP A 28 25.19 -11.31 -23.79
N TYR A 29 24.28 -11.31 -24.76
CA TYR A 29 23.19 -10.34 -24.85
C TYR A 29 22.30 -10.67 -23.68
N SER A 30 22.57 -10.04 -22.53
CA SER A 30 21.63 -10.03 -21.43
C SER A 30 20.38 -9.32 -21.94
N ILE A 31 19.35 -10.08 -22.32
CA ILE A 31 18.03 -9.53 -22.62
C ILE A 31 17.58 -8.86 -21.32
N ILE A 32 17.64 -7.53 -21.29
CA ILE A 32 17.08 -6.77 -20.17
C ILE A 32 15.56 -6.84 -20.37
N PRO A 33 14.81 -7.56 -19.53
CA PRO A 33 13.37 -7.63 -19.66
C PRO A 33 12.78 -6.22 -19.60
N GLN A 34 11.97 -5.87 -20.60
CA GLN A 34 11.23 -4.61 -20.62
C GLN A 34 9.85 -4.83 -20.01
N SER A 35 9.43 -3.93 -19.14
CA SER A 35 8.08 -3.96 -18.60
C SER A 35 7.06 -3.67 -19.71
N PRO A 36 5.98 -4.45 -19.84
CA PRO A 36 4.89 -4.16 -20.79
C PRO A 36 3.94 -3.06 -20.29
N VAL A 37 4.16 -2.53 -19.08
CA VAL A 37 3.34 -1.45 -18.52
C VAL A 37 3.34 -0.25 -19.46
N THR A 38 2.13 0.24 -19.74
CA THR A 38 1.91 1.48 -20.48
C THR A 38 1.49 2.56 -19.50
N LEU A 39 2.28 3.62 -19.39
CA LEU A 39 1.96 4.77 -18.55
C LEU A 39 2.46 6.06 -19.20
N ASN A 40 1.62 6.62 -20.07
CA ASN A 40 1.79 7.97 -20.60
C ASN A 40 1.19 8.98 -19.61
N LEU A 41 2.04 9.83 -19.01
CA LEU A 41 1.62 10.75 -17.94
C LEU A 41 0.70 11.89 -18.41
N GLU A 42 0.70 12.20 -19.70
CA GLU A 42 -0.19 13.21 -20.30
C GLU A 42 -1.61 12.67 -20.49
N GLU A 43 -1.74 11.36 -20.74
CA GLU A 43 -3.03 10.70 -20.99
C GLU A 43 -3.63 10.07 -19.72
N ALA A 44 -2.78 9.63 -18.79
CA ALA A 44 -3.24 9.03 -17.55
C ALA A 44 -3.95 10.07 -16.64
N PRO A 45 -5.01 9.70 -15.90
CA PRO A 45 -5.51 8.34 -15.76
C PRO A 45 -6.35 7.85 -16.95
N TYR A 46 -6.10 6.61 -17.38
CA TYR A 46 -6.85 5.98 -18.47
C TYR A 46 -8.30 5.65 -18.08
N SER A 47 -9.18 5.50 -19.06
CA SER A 47 -10.58 5.17 -18.81
C SER A 47 -10.75 3.73 -18.30
N ASN A 48 -10.01 2.78 -18.87
CA ASN A 48 -10.02 1.38 -18.44
C ASN A 48 -8.74 1.00 -17.70
N LEU A 49 -8.86 0.11 -16.71
CA LEU A 49 -7.73 -0.36 -15.93
C LEU A 49 -6.78 -1.24 -16.76
N SER A 50 -7.31 -1.99 -17.74
CA SER A 50 -6.50 -2.84 -18.61
C SER A 50 -5.50 -2.08 -19.47
N GLU A 51 -5.77 -0.80 -19.79
CA GLU A 51 -4.90 0.05 -20.63
C GLU A 51 -3.49 0.25 -20.03
N TYR A 52 -3.34 0.13 -18.71
CA TYR A 52 -2.02 0.23 -18.08
C TYR A 52 -1.14 -1.01 -18.26
N HIS A 53 -1.72 -2.17 -18.58
CA HIS A 53 -1.01 -3.44 -18.70
C HIS A 53 -0.20 -3.83 -17.44
N PHE A 54 -0.73 -3.54 -16.24
CA PHE A 54 -0.09 -3.92 -14.97
C PHE A 54 -0.11 -5.42 -14.68
N PHE A 55 -1.03 -6.17 -15.30
CA PHE A 55 -1.27 -7.58 -14.99
C PHE A 55 -1.28 -8.43 -16.26
N GLU A 56 -0.80 -9.67 -16.14
CA GLU A 56 -0.80 -10.67 -17.19
C GLU A 56 -2.17 -11.36 -17.32
N GLY A 57 -2.58 -11.62 -18.56
CA GLY A 57 -3.81 -12.33 -18.88
C GLY A 57 -5.06 -11.64 -18.32
N ASP A 58 -5.97 -12.42 -17.75
CA ASP A 58 -7.17 -11.90 -17.08
C ASP A 58 -6.80 -11.03 -15.87
N ILE A 59 -6.98 -9.71 -15.96
CA ILE A 59 -6.54 -8.75 -14.94
C ILE A 59 -7.12 -9.01 -13.54
N LYS A 60 -8.27 -9.68 -13.43
CA LYS A 60 -8.85 -10.11 -12.13
C LYS A 60 -7.96 -11.08 -11.34
N ASN A 61 -7.03 -11.76 -12.00
CA ASN A 61 -6.10 -12.67 -11.34
C ASN A 61 -4.98 -11.92 -10.61
N LEU A 62 -4.81 -10.63 -10.91
CA LEU A 62 -3.81 -9.74 -10.31
C LEU A 62 -2.39 -10.33 -10.36
N GLN A 63 -2.05 -11.01 -11.45
CA GLN A 63 -0.70 -11.54 -11.70
C GLN A 63 0.15 -10.42 -12.29
N PRO A 64 1.11 -9.85 -11.55
CA PRO A 64 1.84 -8.69 -12.02
C PRO A 64 2.78 -9.06 -13.17
N VAL A 65 2.85 -8.17 -14.18
CA VAL A 65 3.88 -8.25 -15.23
C VAL A 65 5.27 -7.90 -14.68
N TYR A 66 6.33 -8.17 -15.45
CA TYR A 66 7.67 -7.68 -15.11
C TYR A 66 7.68 -6.15 -14.88
N GLY A 67 8.32 -5.70 -13.81
CA GLY A 67 8.32 -4.29 -13.39
C GLY A 67 7.18 -3.91 -12.44
N VAL A 68 6.20 -4.78 -12.20
CA VAL A 68 5.16 -4.54 -11.19
C VAL A 68 5.49 -5.42 -9.97
N LEU A 69 5.87 -4.80 -8.86
CA LEU A 69 6.25 -5.54 -7.65
C LEU A 69 5.10 -5.58 -6.64
N PRO A 70 4.69 -6.76 -6.15
CA PRO A 70 3.74 -6.83 -5.06
C PRO A 70 4.40 -6.38 -3.75
N TYR A 71 3.60 -5.77 -2.89
CA TYR A 71 3.99 -5.47 -1.51
C TYR A 71 2.78 -5.52 -0.57
N ASP A 72 3.08 -5.60 0.72
CA ASP A 72 2.10 -5.55 1.79
C ASP A 72 2.62 -4.66 2.94
N LEU A 73 1.71 -4.25 3.82
CA LEU A 73 2.01 -3.44 4.98
C LEU A 73 2.04 -4.31 6.25
N ASN A 74 2.78 -3.89 7.27
CA ASN A 74 2.82 -4.56 8.57
C ASN A 74 1.41 -4.72 9.17
N SER A 75 0.66 -3.64 9.15
CA SER A 75 -0.78 -3.59 9.48
C SER A 75 -1.54 -3.01 8.29
N SER A 76 -2.75 -3.51 8.03
CA SER A 76 -3.62 -3.00 6.97
C SER A 76 -4.71 -2.08 7.51
N LEU A 77 -4.95 -0.97 6.82
CA LEU A 77 -6.11 -0.09 7.04
C LEU A 77 -7.41 -0.90 6.96
N PHE A 78 -8.29 -0.72 7.95
CA PHE A 78 -9.63 -1.30 7.95
C PHE A 78 -10.51 -0.63 6.89
N THR A 79 -11.23 -1.45 6.12
CA THR A 79 -12.21 -0.96 5.15
C THR A 79 -13.32 -1.97 4.99
N ASP A 80 -14.28 -2.00 5.91
CA ASP A 80 -15.41 -2.95 5.89
C ASP A 80 -15.01 -4.44 5.72
N TYR A 81 -13.87 -4.83 6.31
CA TYR A 81 -13.23 -6.15 6.15
C TYR A 81 -12.76 -6.51 4.73
N ALA A 82 -12.79 -5.59 3.75
CA ALA A 82 -12.16 -5.82 2.46
C ALA A 82 -10.65 -6.09 2.64
N LEU A 83 -10.16 -7.11 1.96
CA LEU A 83 -8.74 -7.43 1.82
C LEU A 83 -8.09 -6.50 0.80
N LYS A 84 -6.76 -6.39 0.84
CA LYS A 84 -6.00 -5.52 -0.05
C LYS A 84 -4.81 -6.24 -0.68
N LYS A 85 -4.70 -6.14 -2.01
CA LYS A 85 -3.48 -6.50 -2.76
C LYS A 85 -2.86 -5.22 -3.30
N ARG A 86 -1.57 -5.02 -3.08
CA ARG A 86 -0.88 -3.79 -3.45
C ARG A 86 0.32 -4.08 -4.34
N PHE A 87 0.57 -3.16 -5.26
CA PHE A 87 1.67 -3.24 -6.19
C PHE A 87 2.31 -1.87 -6.39
N VAL A 88 3.59 -1.86 -6.74
CA VAL A 88 4.34 -0.68 -7.15
C VAL A 88 4.93 -0.89 -8.52
N TYR A 89 4.86 0.14 -9.36
CA TYR A 89 5.56 0.24 -10.62
C TYR A 89 6.38 1.54 -10.63
N MET A 90 7.59 1.48 -11.16
CA MET A 90 8.41 2.66 -11.50
C MET A 90 9.01 2.51 -12.89
N PRO A 91 9.18 3.61 -13.65
CA PRO A 91 9.87 3.59 -14.93
C PRO A 91 11.29 3.04 -14.81
N SER A 92 11.76 2.36 -15.85
CA SER A 92 13.11 1.78 -15.88
C SER A 92 14.18 2.83 -15.60
N GLY A 93 15.16 2.47 -14.77
CA GLY A 93 16.28 3.35 -14.38
C GLY A 93 15.95 4.37 -13.29
N THR A 94 14.68 4.52 -12.90
CA THR A 94 14.28 5.39 -11.79
C THR A 94 14.21 4.63 -10.46
N ARG A 95 14.36 5.35 -9.34
CA ARG A 95 14.34 4.78 -8.00
C ARG A 95 13.77 5.76 -6.99
N ALA A 96 13.10 5.23 -5.98
CA ALA A 96 12.68 5.99 -4.81
C ALA A 96 13.84 6.23 -3.84
N THR A 97 13.69 7.24 -2.98
CA THR A 97 14.64 7.56 -1.91
C THR A 97 13.99 7.36 -0.54
N TYR A 98 14.70 6.67 0.35
CA TYR A 98 14.36 6.61 1.77
C TYR A 98 14.75 7.95 2.41
N THR A 99 13.81 8.62 3.08
CA THR A 99 14.05 9.88 3.80
C THR A 99 13.99 9.70 5.32
N ALA A 100 12.96 9.02 5.83
CA ALA A 100 12.80 8.67 7.23
C ALA A 100 11.82 7.49 7.41
N ASP A 101 11.84 6.83 8.57
CA ASP A 101 10.99 5.67 8.88
C ASP A 101 9.49 5.95 8.68
N GLY A 102 9.03 7.08 9.21
CA GLY A 102 7.62 7.47 9.22
C GLY A 102 7.16 8.32 8.04
N GLU A 103 8.07 8.62 7.11
CA GLU A 103 7.77 9.37 5.90
C GLU A 103 7.51 8.44 4.72
N VAL A 104 6.63 8.88 3.82
CA VAL A 104 6.41 8.17 2.55
C VAL A 104 7.72 8.22 1.77
N LEU A 105 8.11 7.10 1.17
CA LEU A 105 9.27 7.06 0.27
C LEU A 105 9.14 8.18 -0.79
N ASP A 106 10.24 8.83 -1.09
CA ASP A 106 10.26 9.86 -2.12
C ASP A 106 10.30 9.18 -3.50
N PHE A 107 9.17 9.18 -4.19
CA PHE A 107 8.97 8.43 -5.42
C PHE A 107 9.27 9.29 -6.66
N PRO A 108 9.95 8.75 -7.68
CA PRO A 108 10.20 9.47 -8.93
C PRO A 108 8.92 9.67 -9.75
N VAL A 109 8.93 10.69 -10.60
CA VAL A 109 7.90 10.90 -11.64
C VAL A 109 7.76 9.64 -12.48
N GLY A 110 6.52 9.25 -12.75
CA GLY A 110 6.15 8.01 -13.43
C GLY A 110 5.84 6.83 -12.49
N THR A 111 5.99 6.98 -11.18
CA THR A 111 5.61 5.94 -10.23
C THR A 111 4.09 5.71 -10.24
N ALA A 112 3.66 4.45 -10.21
CA ALA A 112 2.28 4.06 -9.94
C ALA A 112 2.19 3.16 -8.70
N LEU A 113 1.36 3.54 -7.74
CA LEU A 113 0.98 2.73 -6.58
C LEU A 113 -0.43 2.18 -6.80
N ILE A 114 -0.57 0.86 -6.87
CA ILE A 114 -1.80 0.19 -7.25
C ILE A 114 -2.34 -0.56 -6.02
N LYS A 115 -3.62 -0.37 -5.71
CA LYS A 115 -4.28 -1.00 -4.56
C LYS A 115 -5.63 -1.57 -4.97
N ASN A 116 -5.79 -2.87 -4.85
CA ASN A 116 -7.02 -3.60 -5.16
C ASN A 116 -7.75 -3.96 -3.86
N PHE A 117 -9.04 -3.64 -3.78
CA PHE A 117 -9.91 -3.99 -2.66
C PHE A 117 -10.81 -5.15 -3.05
N TYR A 118 -10.78 -6.22 -2.27
CA TYR A 118 -11.47 -7.46 -2.62
C TYR A 118 -12.00 -8.20 -1.41
N TYR A 119 -12.92 -9.12 -1.64
CA TYR A 119 -13.39 -10.09 -0.66
C TYR A 119 -13.13 -11.49 -1.19
N ASP A 120 -12.56 -12.34 -0.34
CA ASP A 120 -12.53 -13.79 -0.56
C ASP A 120 -13.79 -14.43 0.04
N ASN A 121 -14.09 -15.65 -0.39
CA ASN A 121 -15.26 -16.43 0.02
C ASN A 121 -16.57 -15.69 -0.25
N ALA A 122 -16.66 -15.00 -1.39
CA ALA A 122 -17.83 -14.23 -1.80
C ALA A 122 -18.94 -15.13 -2.36
N GLY A 123 -19.58 -15.90 -1.48
CA GLY A 123 -20.68 -16.80 -1.86
C GLY A 123 -20.24 -18.00 -2.72
N THR A 124 -21.21 -18.70 -3.31
CA THR A 124 -21.00 -20.00 -4.00
C THR A 124 -20.54 -19.89 -5.45
N GLU A 125 -20.62 -18.70 -6.07
CA GLU A 125 -20.33 -18.53 -7.50
C GLU A 125 -18.89 -18.06 -7.77
N ARG A 126 -18.24 -17.38 -6.81
CA ARG A 126 -16.90 -16.81 -6.99
C ARG A 126 -16.09 -16.87 -5.70
N ALA A 127 -14.89 -17.43 -5.80
CA ALA A 127 -13.96 -17.51 -4.67
C ALA A 127 -13.48 -16.11 -4.23
N THR A 128 -13.27 -15.18 -5.18
CA THR A 128 -12.79 -13.82 -4.92
C THR A 128 -13.58 -12.81 -5.76
N VAL A 129 -13.96 -11.68 -5.16
CA VAL A 129 -14.60 -10.55 -5.85
C VAL A 129 -13.81 -9.28 -5.58
N ILE A 130 -13.28 -8.68 -6.65
CA ILE A 130 -12.61 -7.37 -6.60
C ILE A 130 -13.67 -6.28 -6.81
N ILE A 131 -13.64 -5.27 -5.97
CA ILE A 131 -14.67 -4.22 -5.93
C ILE A 131 -14.19 -2.96 -6.63
N GLU A 132 -13.00 -2.51 -6.24
CA GLU A 132 -12.36 -1.30 -6.74
C GLU A 132 -10.83 -1.48 -6.80
N THR A 133 -10.21 -0.75 -7.72
CA THR A 133 -8.76 -0.58 -7.82
C THR A 133 -8.45 0.90 -7.76
N ARG A 134 -7.59 1.30 -6.84
CA ARG A 134 -7.11 2.68 -6.72
C ARG A 134 -5.68 2.75 -7.22
N ILE A 135 -5.40 3.71 -8.10
CA ILE A 135 -4.07 4.00 -8.61
C ILE A 135 -3.68 5.40 -8.17
N MET A 136 -2.49 5.54 -7.59
CA MET A 136 -1.87 6.82 -7.31
C MET A 136 -0.68 6.97 -8.26
N ILE A 137 -0.66 8.03 -9.06
CA ILE A 137 0.34 8.25 -10.12
C ILE A 137 1.15 9.50 -9.77
N GLN A 138 2.47 9.35 -9.65
CA GLN A 138 3.36 10.49 -9.46
C GLN A 138 3.61 11.18 -10.80
N LYS A 139 2.96 12.33 -11.03
CA LYS A 139 3.23 13.21 -12.17
C LYS A 139 4.29 14.25 -11.82
N ALA A 140 4.66 15.10 -12.78
CA ALA A 140 5.62 16.17 -12.58
C ALA A 140 5.13 17.26 -11.60
N ASP A 141 3.82 17.47 -11.55
CA ASP A 141 3.11 18.44 -10.70
C ASP A 141 2.59 17.86 -9.38
N GLY A 142 2.67 16.54 -9.18
CA GLY A 142 2.32 15.88 -7.93
C GLY A 142 1.60 14.55 -8.11
N TRP A 143 0.99 14.05 -7.03
CA TRP A 143 0.23 12.81 -7.06
C TRP A 143 -1.17 13.02 -7.63
N VAL A 144 -1.53 12.20 -8.61
CA VAL A 144 -2.91 12.07 -9.14
C VAL A 144 -3.53 10.77 -8.62
N PHE A 145 -4.79 10.82 -8.22
CA PHE A 145 -5.52 9.71 -7.62
C PHE A 145 -6.66 9.27 -8.54
N ALA A 146 -6.66 8.01 -8.94
CA ALA A 146 -7.64 7.45 -9.84
C ALA A 146 -8.33 6.25 -9.19
N ASN A 147 -9.66 6.22 -9.22
CA ASN A 147 -10.46 5.12 -8.69
C ASN A 147 -11.17 4.38 -9.81
N TYR A 148 -11.03 3.06 -9.86
CA TYR A 148 -11.61 2.20 -10.88
C TYR A 148 -12.60 1.24 -10.24
N VAL A 149 -13.83 1.17 -10.78
CA VAL A 149 -14.88 0.28 -10.28
C VAL A 149 -14.99 -0.92 -11.21
N TRP A 150 -14.84 -2.12 -10.64
CA TRP A 150 -14.92 -3.37 -11.40
C TRP A 150 -16.33 -3.63 -11.91
N ASN A 151 -16.47 -4.16 -13.11
CA ASN A 151 -17.77 -4.61 -13.62
C ASN A 151 -18.21 -5.93 -12.94
N ASN A 152 -19.48 -6.28 -13.09
CA ASN A 152 -20.03 -7.49 -12.47
C ASN A 152 -19.41 -8.77 -13.02
N ASP A 153 -18.86 -8.78 -14.23
CA ASP A 153 -18.24 -9.98 -14.82
C ASP A 153 -16.76 -10.15 -14.42
N MET A 154 -16.19 -9.18 -13.70
CA MET A 154 -14.77 -9.07 -13.32
C MET A 154 -13.83 -9.16 -14.53
N THR A 155 -14.22 -8.57 -15.65
CA THR A 155 -13.39 -8.51 -16.85
C THR A 155 -12.70 -7.17 -17.02
N GLU A 156 -13.23 -6.10 -16.42
CA GLU A 156 -12.69 -4.75 -16.52
C GLU A 156 -13.05 -3.91 -15.29
N ALA A 157 -12.26 -2.86 -15.02
CA ALA A 157 -12.60 -1.79 -14.11
C ALA A 157 -12.49 -0.42 -14.80
N VAL A 158 -13.50 0.44 -14.58
CA VAL A 158 -13.61 1.73 -15.29
C VAL A 158 -13.41 2.89 -14.32
N LEU A 159 -12.64 3.90 -14.75
CA LEU A 159 -12.39 5.12 -14.00
C LEU A 159 -13.70 5.79 -13.59
N THR A 160 -13.88 6.01 -12.29
CA THR A 160 -15.12 6.54 -11.70
C THR A 160 -14.79 7.62 -10.67
N PRO A 161 -15.08 8.90 -10.96
CA PRO A 161 -14.85 9.99 -10.00
C PRO A 161 -15.94 10.07 -8.91
N ALA A 162 -17.14 9.57 -9.21
CA ALA A 162 -18.28 9.59 -8.31
C ALA A 162 -18.21 8.48 -7.25
N ALA A 163 -18.76 8.77 -6.06
CA ALA A 163 -18.97 7.75 -5.06
C ALA A 163 -20.00 6.72 -5.56
N SER A 164 -19.84 5.46 -5.14
CA SER A 164 -20.82 4.42 -5.42
C SER A 164 -20.92 3.42 -4.26
N THR A 165 -21.93 2.57 -4.29
CA THR A 165 -22.13 1.54 -3.27
C THR A 165 -22.36 0.20 -3.95
N LYS A 166 -21.71 -0.85 -3.46
CA LYS A 166 -21.95 -2.22 -3.89
C LYS A 166 -22.36 -3.08 -2.70
N GLN A 167 -23.42 -3.84 -2.88
CA GLN A 167 -23.78 -4.87 -1.91
C GLN A 167 -22.85 -6.07 -2.12
N ILE A 168 -22.16 -6.48 -1.07
CA ILE A 168 -21.20 -7.59 -1.09
C ILE A 168 -21.57 -8.57 0.00
N GLY A 169 -21.57 -9.86 -0.34
CA GLY A 169 -21.71 -10.94 0.62
C GLY A 169 -20.46 -11.79 0.67
N TRP A 170 -20.03 -12.19 1.87
CA TRP A 170 -18.87 -13.06 2.06
C TRP A 170 -19.04 -13.94 3.30
N TYR A 171 -18.32 -15.05 3.34
CA TYR A 171 -18.22 -15.87 4.55
C TYR A 171 -17.06 -15.39 5.43
N GLN A 172 -17.37 -15.11 6.69
CA GLN A 172 -16.38 -14.92 7.76
C GLN A 172 -16.41 -16.15 8.66
N GLY A 173 -15.43 -17.05 8.48
CA GLY A 173 -15.53 -18.40 9.02
C GLY A 173 -16.76 -19.11 8.44
N ASN A 174 -17.64 -19.63 9.31
CA ASN A 174 -18.87 -20.31 8.89
C ASN A 174 -20.10 -19.38 8.82
N ILE A 175 -19.93 -18.07 9.00
CA ILE A 175 -21.03 -17.10 9.06
C ILE A 175 -21.06 -16.30 7.75
N TYR A 176 -22.18 -16.37 7.04
CA TYR A 176 -22.43 -15.50 5.89
C TYR A 176 -22.76 -14.09 6.36
N ARG A 177 -22.08 -13.10 5.80
CA ARG A 177 -22.28 -11.67 6.08
C ARG A 177 -22.58 -10.94 4.80
N THR A 178 -23.26 -9.81 4.93
CA THR A 178 -23.47 -8.85 3.85
C THR A 178 -23.11 -7.44 4.30
N ILE A 179 -22.67 -6.61 3.37
CA ILE A 179 -22.34 -5.21 3.61
C ILE A 179 -22.68 -4.36 2.39
N ASN A 180 -22.99 -3.09 2.64
CA ASN A 180 -23.09 -2.06 1.61
C ASN A 180 -21.74 -1.35 1.52
N TYR A 181 -20.80 -1.95 0.78
CA TYR A 181 -19.46 -1.40 0.62
C TYR A 181 -19.53 -0.05 -0.10
N ARG A 182 -19.03 1.00 0.55
CA ARG A 182 -19.01 2.35 0.00
C ARG A 182 -17.68 2.62 -0.69
N ILE A 183 -17.74 2.81 -2.00
CA ILE A 183 -16.63 3.28 -2.82
C ILE A 183 -16.61 4.81 -2.71
N PRO A 184 -15.57 5.43 -2.12
CA PRO A 184 -15.51 6.88 -1.97
C PRO A 184 -15.32 7.57 -3.33
N SER A 185 -15.89 8.77 -3.43
CA SER A 185 -15.61 9.70 -4.54
C SER A 185 -14.16 10.18 -4.50
N GLU A 186 -13.71 10.78 -5.60
CA GLU A 186 -12.38 11.41 -5.68
C GLU A 186 -12.15 12.45 -4.57
N MET A 187 -13.13 13.32 -4.30
CA MET A 187 -13.05 14.32 -3.22
C MET A 187 -12.94 13.69 -1.83
N GLN A 188 -13.64 12.57 -1.59
CA GLN A 188 -13.53 11.81 -0.34
C GLN A 188 -12.20 11.04 -0.23
N CYS A 189 -11.56 10.71 -1.34
CA CYS A 189 -10.21 10.17 -1.30
C CYS A 189 -9.21 11.26 -0.92
N ALA A 190 -9.37 12.46 -1.48
CA ALA A 190 -8.51 13.62 -1.20
C ALA A 190 -8.53 14.02 0.28
N SER A 191 -9.65 13.87 1.01
CA SER A 191 -9.71 14.20 2.44
C SER A 191 -8.77 13.37 3.32
N CYS A 192 -8.38 12.17 2.86
CA CYS A 192 -7.38 11.34 3.53
C CYS A 192 -5.99 11.47 2.88
N HIS A 193 -5.96 11.71 1.56
CA HIS A 193 -4.75 11.74 0.75
C HIS A 193 -4.19 13.16 0.54
N THR A 194 -4.33 14.02 1.54
CA THR A 194 -3.83 15.40 1.53
C THR A 194 -3.12 15.69 2.84
N LEU A 195 -1.93 16.29 2.75
CA LEU A 195 -1.17 16.78 3.89
C LEU A 195 -0.67 18.19 3.57
N ASN A 196 -1.04 19.18 4.38
CA ASN A 196 -0.77 20.61 4.10
C ASN A 196 -1.21 21.00 2.68
N ASP A 197 -2.44 20.67 2.33
CA ASP A 197 -3.05 20.90 1.01
C ASP A 197 -2.30 20.27 -0.18
N THR A 198 -1.35 19.37 0.09
CA THR A 198 -0.56 18.66 -0.92
C THR A 198 -1.00 17.21 -1.02
N PRO A 199 -1.39 16.71 -2.22
CA PRO A 199 -1.77 15.33 -2.40
C PRO A 199 -0.59 14.36 -2.12
N LYS A 200 -0.80 13.35 -1.26
CA LYS A 200 0.26 12.40 -0.85
C LYS A 200 -0.28 10.98 -0.60
N PRO A 201 0.46 9.92 -0.96
CA PRO A 201 0.18 8.56 -0.51
C PRO A 201 0.30 8.46 1.01
N ILE A 202 -0.17 7.35 1.57
CA ILE A 202 -0.21 7.16 3.03
C ILE A 202 0.67 5.98 3.47
N GLY A 203 0.48 4.81 2.85
CA GLY A 203 0.96 3.54 3.41
C GLY A 203 2.41 3.19 3.12
N THR A 204 3.00 3.73 2.05
CA THR A 204 4.35 3.39 1.55
C THR A 204 5.48 4.07 2.32
N LYS A 205 5.37 4.00 3.65
CA LYS A 205 6.39 4.44 4.61
C LYS A 205 7.31 3.26 4.95
N PRO A 206 8.63 3.43 5.08
CA PRO A 206 9.53 2.35 5.46
C PRO A 206 9.10 1.60 6.72
N GLN A 207 8.58 2.32 7.75
CA GLN A 207 8.08 1.71 8.98
C GLN A 207 6.95 0.70 8.76
N ASN A 208 6.20 0.82 7.66
CA ASN A 208 5.09 -0.05 7.31
C ASN A 208 5.49 -1.16 6.33
N LEU A 209 6.62 -1.00 5.63
CA LEU A 209 7.11 -1.91 4.59
C LEU A 209 8.17 -2.89 5.10
N ASN A 210 8.79 -2.60 6.23
CA ASN A 210 9.88 -3.40 6.80
C ASN A 210 9.38 -4.73 7.41
N LYS A 211 9.01 -5.67 6.53
CA LYS A 211 8.67 -7.08 6.80
C LYS A 211 9.16 -7.94 5.66
N ASN A 212 9.20 -9.25 5.92
CA ASN A 212 9.35 -10.24 4.86
C ASN A 212 8.05 -10.40 4.06
N TYR A 213 8.20 -10.65 2.76
CA TYR A 213 7.13 -10.97 1.83
C TYR A 213 7.52 -12.22 1.04
N VAL A 214 6.56 -13.08 0.76
CA VAL A 214 6.75 -14.31 -0.01
C VAL A 214 6.60 -14.00 -1.49
N TYR A 215 7.73 -13.82 -2.18
CA TYR A 215 7.78 -13.65 -3.63
C TYR A 215 7.81 -15.01 -4.34
N SER A 216 7.58 -15.02 -5.65
CA SER A 216 7.63 -16.24 -6.47
C SER A 216 9.00 -16.95 -6.43
N ASN A 217 10.08 -16.20 -6.16
CA ASN A 217 11.44 -16.71 -6.09
C ASN A 217 11.95 -16.94 -4.65
N GLY A 218 11.10 -16.77 -3.64
CA GLY A 218 11.46 -16.96 -2.22
C GLY A 218 10.95 -15.84 -1.31
N GLU A 219 11.15 -16.03 0.00
CA GLU A 219 10.84 -15.02 1.00
C GLU A 219 11.98 -13.99 1.11
N GLN A 220 11.64 -12.70 1.14
CA GLN A 220 12.62 -11.62 1.26
C GLN A 220 12.01 -10.39 1.94
N ASN A 221 12.83 -9.62 2.66
CA ASN A 221 12.41 -8.29 3.13
C ASN A 221 12.06 -7.38 1.94
N GLN A 222 10.92 -6.70 2.02
CA GLN A 222 10.39 -5.93 0.89
C GLN A 222 11.26 -4.74 0.49
N LEU A 223 11.86 -4.04 1.45
CA LEU A 223 12.76 -2.91 1.16
C LEU A 223 14.04 -3.40 0.49
N GLN A 224 14.57 -4.54 0.95
CA GLN A 224 15.71 -5.18 0.30
C GLN A 224 15.37 -5.65 -1.12
N LYS A 225 14.16 -6.21 -1.33
CA LYS A 225 13.68 -6.58 -2.67
C LYS A 225 13.63 -5.36 -3.59
N TRP A 226 13.15 -4.22 -3.10
CA TRP A 226 13.08 -2.99 -3.88
C TRP A 226 14.47 -2.43 -4.20
N ILE A 227 15.45 -2.57 -3.30
CA ILE A 227 16.85 -2.20 -3.56
C ILE A 227 17.44 -3.09 -4.67
N GLU A 228 17.30 -4.41 -4.54
CA GLU A 228 17.82 -5.37 -5.52
C GLU A 228 17.17 -5.25 -6.90
N PHE A 229 15.88 -4.90 -6.95
CA PHE A 229 15.18 -4.63 -8.21
C PHE A 229 15.54 -3.25 -8.81
N GLY A 230 16.16 -2.36 -8.03
CA GLY A 230 16.52 -1.00 -8.44
C GLY A 230 15.45 0.06 -8.20
N TYR A 231 14.38 -0.25 -7.46
CA TYR A 231 13.27 0.65 -7.11
C TYR A 231 13.51 1.48 -5.85
N LEU A 232 14.49 1.12 -5.02
CA LEU A 232 14.88 1.89 -3.86
C LEU A 232 16.40 2.07 -3.87
N ASN A 233 16.90 3.27 -3.58
CA ASN A 233 18.34 3.52 -3.59
C ASN A 233 19.08 2.72 -2.51
N THR A 234 18.76 3.01 -1.25
CA THR A 234 19.30 2.34 -0.06
C THR A 234 18.27 2.44 1.08
N ALA A 235 18.46 1.62 2.11
CA ALA A 235 17.75 1.73 3.37
C ALA A 235 18.75 1.53 4.53
N PRO A 236 18.51 2.14 5.71
CA PRO A 236 19.35 1.89 6.88
C PRO A 236 19.19 0.45 7.38
N SER A 237 20.18 -0.04 8.11
CA SER A 237 20.14 -1.40 8.71
C SER A 237 19.12 -1.54 9.85
N SER A 238 18.66 -0.43 10.42
CA SER A 238 17.66 -0.38 11.48
C SER A 238 16.57 0.63 11.10
N ILE A 239 15.31 0.20 11.23
CA ILE A 239 14.10 0.96 10.88
C ILE A 239 13.13 0.80 12.04
N GLN A 240 12.71 1.92 12.65
CA GLN A 240 11.63 1.89 13.63
C GLN A 240 10.32 1.53 12.91
N SER A 241 9.86 0.30 13.12
CA SER A 241 8.77 -0.28 12.32
C SER A 241 7.49 -0.46 13.12
N THR A 242 6.34 -0.28 12.47
CA THR A 242 5.06 -0.76 12.98
C THR A 242 5.05 -2.29 12.96
N VAL A 243 4.13 -2.91 13.69
CA VAL A 243 3.97 -4.38 13.69
C VAL A 243 2.64 -4.77 13.08
N ASN A 244 2.46 -6.06 12.81
CA ASN A 244 1.13 -6.61 12.62
C ASN A 244 0.36 -6.48 13.94
N TRP A 245 -0.69 -5.66 13.97
CA TRP A 245 -1.51 -5.47 15.16
C TRP A 245 -2.21 -6.76 15.62
N GLU A 246 -2.29 -7.79 14.80
CA GLU A 246 -2.83 -9.11 15.16
C GLU A 246 -1.79 -10.05 15.79
N ASP A 247 -0.49 -9.75 15.68
CA ASP A 247 0.58 -10.59 16.22
C ASP A 247 0.66 -10.47 17.75
N THR A 248 0.08 -11.44 18.45
CA THR A 248 0.03 -11.48 19.92
C THR A 248 1.39 -11.73 20.59
N SER A 249 2.45 -12.04 19.83
CA SER A 249 3.81 -12.10 20.37
C SER A 249 4.38 -10.70 20.65
N GLN A 250 3.83 -9.66 20.00
CA GLN A 250 4.18 -8.27 20.23
C GLN A 250 3.44 -7.69 21.43
N SER A 251 4.05 -6.70 22.08
CA SER A 251 3.41 -6.02 23.22
C SER A 251 2.09 -5.35 22.83
N LEU A 252 1.13 -5.35 23.75
CA LEU A 252 -0.19 -4.73 23.54
C LEU A 252 -0.06 -3.25 23.13
N ASN A 253 0.83 -2.50 23.78
CA ASN A 253 1.06 -1.08 23.46
C ASN A 253 1.58 -0.88 22.03
N LEU A 254 2.51 -1.72 21.57
CA LEU A 254 3.07 -1.64 20.22
C LEU A 254 2.02 -1.97 19.15
N ARG A 255 1.18 -2.98 19.41
CA ARG A 255 0.06 -3.36 18.54
C ARG A 255 -0.98 -2.24 18.46
N ALA A 256 -1.38 -1.66 19.58
CA ALA A 256 -2.34 -0.56 19.64
C ALA A 256 -1.84 0.67 18.87
N ARG A 257 -0.58 1.08 19.08
CA ARG A 257 0.04 2.20 18.35
C ARG A 257 0.15 1.93 16.84
N SER A 258 0.47 0.70 16.44
CA SER A 258 0.53 0.31 15.02
C SER A 258 -0.86 0.34 14.37
N TYR A 259 -1.88 -0.08 15.11
CA TYR A 259 -3.28 -0.01 14.67
C TYR A 259 -3.75 1.44 14.49
N LEU A 260 -3.45 2.32 15.45
CA LEU A 260 -3.80 3.74 15.37
C LEU A 260 -3.03 4.47 14.24
N ASP A 261 -1.76 4.13 14.01
CA ASP A 261 -0.98 4.73 12.91
C ASP A 261 -1.65 4.47 11.55
N ILE A 262 -1.88 3.21 11.21
CA ILE A 262 -2.38 2.87 9.87
C ILE A 262 -3.84 3.31 9.65
N ASN A 263 -4.66 3.33 10.70
CA ASN A 263 -6.09 3.65 10.59
C ASN A 263 -6.43 5.13 10.81
N CYS A 264 -5.60 5.89 11.54
CA CYS A 264 -5.99 7.22 12.03
C CYS A 264 -4.94 8.32 11.77
N ALA A 265 -3.64 8.01 11.74
CA ALA A 265 -2.59 9.04 11.75
C ALA A 265 -2.55 9.95 10.53
N HIS A 266 -3.00 9.47 9.37
CA HIS A 266 -3.04 10.28 8.15
C HIS A 266 -4.02 11.45 8.27
N CYS A 267 -5.06 11.35 9.12
CA CYS A 267 -5.95 12.46 9.43
C CYS A 267 -5.52 13.19 10.71
N HIS A 268 -5.15 12.44 11.76
CA HIS A 268 -4.77 12.98 13.07
C HIS A 268 -3.26 13.17 13.18
N THR A 269 -2.73 14.09 12.38
CA THR A 269 -1.35 14.56 12.38
C THR A 269 -1.36 16.03 11.99
N PRO A 270 -0.38 16.86 12.41
CA PRO A 270 -0.26 18.23 11.90
C PRO A 270 -0.32 18.26 10.37
N GLY A 271 -1.19 19.12 9.83
CA GLY A 271 -1.43 19.25 8.38
C GLY A 271 -2.43 18.26 7.78
N GLY A 272 -2.89 17.25 8.54
CA GLY A 272 -3.97 16.35 8.13
C GLY A 272 -5.36 16.95 8.38
N SER A 273 -6.40 16.34 7.83
CA SER A 273 -7.78 16.85 7.89
C SER A 273 -8.35 16.96 9.32
N CYS A 274 -7.85 16.13 10.25
CA CYS A 274 -8.20 16.20 11.68
C CYS A 274 -7.02 16.70 12.54
N GLY A 275 -6.03 17.35 11.94
CA GLY A 275 -4.83 17.85 12.62
C GLY A 275 -5.09 18.98 13.62
N TYR A 276 -6.30 19.54 13.64
CA TYR A 276 -6.76 20.51 14.63
C TYR A 276 -7.11 19.86 15.98
N THR A 277 -7.44 18.56 15.98
CA THR A 277 -7.70 17.82 17.22
C THR A 277 -6.40 17.71 18.04
N PRO A 278 -6.47 17.61 19.39
CA PRO A 278 -5.27 17.53 20.22
C PRO A 278 -4.68 16.10 20.22
N MET A 279 -4.43 15.56 19.02
CA MET A 279 -3.83 14.25 18.77
C MET A 279 -2.79 14.32 17.66
N ASN A 280 -1.73 13.53 17.80
CA ASN A 280 -0.76 13.25 16.75
C ASN A 280 -0.46 11.75 16.75
N LEU A 281 -1.18 11.01 15.93
CA LEU A 281 -1.20 9.55 15.94
C LEU A 281 -0.10 8.92 15.06
N ALA A 282 0.77 9.72 14.44
CA ALA A 282 1.92 9.20 13.70
C ALA A 282 2.78 8.31 14.62
N PHE A 283 3.19 7.14 14.13
CA PHE A 283 3.81 6.11 14.96
C PHE A 283 5.03 6.59 15.77
N ASN A 284 5.87 7.44 15.17
CA ASN A 284 7.03 8.04 15.84
C ASN A 284 6.66 9.09 16.89
N GLN A 285 5.43 9.62 16.89
CA GLN A 285 4.93 10.64 17.83
C GLN A 285 4.16 10.04 19.01
N THR A 286 3.68 8.80 18.88
CA THR A 286 2.85 8.11 19.88
C THR A 286 3.64 7.50 21.05
N HIS A 287 4.90 7.89 21.24
CA HIS A 287 5.63 7.64 22.49
C HIS A 287 5.28 8.68 23.57
N ILE A 288 4.55 9.74 23.19
CA ILE A 288 4.08 10.80 24.08
C ILE A 288 2.58 10.58 24.33
N ASP A 289 2.19 10.37 25.59
CA ASP A 289 0.81 10.06 25.99
C ASP A 289 -0.21 11.12 25.54
N THR A 290 0.15 12.40 25.62
CA THR A 290 -0.74 13.49 25.20
C THR A 290 -0.99 13.51 23.70
N ASN A 291 -0.02 13.07 22.87
CA ASN A 291 -0.23 12.92 21.43
C ASN A 291 -1.25 11.81 21.11
N LEU A 292 -1.36 10.79 21.98
CA LEU A 292 -2.38 9.75 21.88
C LEU A 292 -3.77 10.21 22.38
N GLY A 293 -3.86 11.39 22.99
CA GLY A 293 -5.09 11.87 23.64
C GLY A 293 -5.34 11.28 25.03
N ILE A 294 -4.33 10.66 25.65
CA ILE A 294 -4.45 10.06 26.98
C ILE A 294 -4.62 11.16 28.04
N CYS A 295 -5.75 11.12 28.74
CA CYS A 295 -6.17 12.14 29.71
C CYS A 295 -6.22 13.57 29.14
N VAL A 296 -6.46 13.69 27.83
CA VAL A 296 -6.62 14.97 27.15
C VAL A 296 -8.11 15.21 26.89
N PRO A 297 -8.66 16.36 27.32
CA PRO A 297 -10.04 16.72 26.99
C PRO A 297 -10.24 16.87 25.47
N PRO A 298 -11.37 16.42 24.92
CA PRO A 298 -11.66 16.61 23.50
C PRO A 298 -11.91 18.08 23.18
N GLN A 299 -11.49 18.50 21.98
CA GLN A 299 -11.88 19.81 21.40
C GLN A 299 -13.09 19.70 20.48
N ASP A 300 -13.31 18.51 19.90
CA ASP A 300 -14.51 18.21 19.12
C ASP A 300 -15.75 18.14 20.02
N PHE A 301 -16.92 18.16 19.38
CA PHE A 301 -18.18 17.90 20.07
C PHE A 301 -18.19 16.50 20.71
N VAL A 302 -18.93 16.37 21.81
CA VAL A 302 -19.16 15.13 22.54
C VAL A 302 -20.67 15.01 22.75
N THR A 303 -21.25 13.87 22.39
CA THR A 303 -22.68 13.61 22.59
C THR A 303 -23.00 12.90 23.90
N GLY A 304 -22.02 12.22 24.49
CA GLY A 304 -22.12 11.60 25.80
C GLY A 304 -21.45 12.43 26.89
N ASP A 305 -21.04 11.74 27.95
CA ASP A 305 -20.36 12.33 29.11
C ASP A 305 -18.83 12.09 29.07
N GLU A 306 -18.27 11.73 27.90
CA GLU A 306 -16.84 11.45 27.75
C GLU A 306 -15.99 12.70 28.00
N GLN A 307 -15.27 12.71 29.14
CA GLN A 307 -14.43 13.83 29.55
C GLN A 307 -13.07 13.87 28.85
N TYR A 308 -12.60 12.71 28.36
CA TYR A 308 -11.28 12.53 27.79
C TYR A 308 -11.35 11.80 26.44
N ILE A 309 -10.41 12.13 25.55
CA ILE A 309 -10.23 11.39 24.29
C ILE A 309 -9.93 9.92 24.59
N ILE A 310 -8.99 9.68 25.50
CA ILE A 310 -8.74 8.38 26.15
C ILE A 310 -8.75 8.60 27.66
N ALA A 311 -9.71 7.97 28.34
CA ALA A 311 -9.77 7.84 29.79
C ALA A 311 -9.07 6.54 30.22
N LYS A 312 -7.94 6.63 30.93
CA LYS A 312 -7.20 5.47 31.42
C LYS A 312 -8.13 4.58 32.27
N GLN A 313 -8.03 3.27 32.11
CA GLN A 313 -8.85 2.26 32.79
C GLN A 313 -10.36 2.27 32.45
N ASP A 314 -10.80 3.19 31.58
CA ASP A 314 -12.20 3.32 31.19
C ASP A 314 -12.34 3.46 29.67
N ALA A 315 -12.26 2.32 28.98
CA ALA A 315 -12.51 2.25 27.56
C ALA A 315 -13.97 2.59 27.17
N LEU A 316 -14.93 2.49 28.10
CA LEU A 316 -16.33 2.83 27.82
C LEU A 316 -16.53 4.34 27.84
N GLY A 317 -15.93 5.05 28.80
CA GLY A 317 -15.93 6.51 28.90
C GLY A 317 -14.89 7.23 28.02
N SER A 318 -14.14 6.50 27.19
CA SER A 318 -13.17 7.08 26.25
C SER A 318 -13.81 7.44 24.91
N LEU A 319 -13.74 8.72 24.52
CA LEU A 319 -14.33 9.21 23.27
C LEU A 319 -13.78 8.47 22.03
N LEU A 320 -12.47 8.22 21.98
CA LEU A 320 -11.83 7.52 20.86
C LEU A 320 -12.43 6.11 20.67
N ALA A 321 -12.59 5.36 21.75
CA ALA A 321 -13.14 4.01 21.71
C ALA A 321 -14.65 4.02 21.38
N PHE A 322 -15.41 5.01 21.89
CA PHE A 322 -16.81 5.22 21.52
C PHE A 322 -16.97 5.46 20.01
N ARG A 323 -16.22 6.41 19.43
CA ARG A 323 -16.28 6.73 17.99
C ARG A 323 -15.82 5.55 17.12
N MET A 324 -14.91 4.71 17.62
CA MET A 324 -14.55 3.47 16.93
C MET A 324 -15.67 2.41 16.97
N ARG A 325 -16.49 2.35 18.03
CA ARG A 325 -17.58 1.38 18.20
C ARG A 325 -18.85 1.74 17.43
N THR A 326 -19.21 3.01 17.42
CA THR A 326 -20.48 3.46 16.81
C THR A 326 -20.45 3.36 15.28
N SER A 327 -21.61 3.11 14.69
CA SER A 327 -21.82 3.21 13.23
C SER A 327 -22.78 4.35 12.88
N ASP A 328 -23.08 5.22 13.85
CA ASP A 328 -23.79 6.47 13.60
C ASP A 328 -22.91 7.37 12.72
N PRO A 329 -23.35 7.76 11.50
CA PRO A 329 -22.57 8.61 10.62
C PRO A 329 -22.16 9.96 11.21
N ALA A 330 -22.86 10.46 12.23
CA ALA A 330 -22.50 11.69 12.92
C ALA A 330 -21.32 11.51 13.89
N GLU A 331 -21.14 10.30 14.44
CA GLU A 331 -20.16 10.02 15.50
C GLU A 331 -18.99 9.14 15.06
N MET A 332 -19.21 8.27 14.07
CA MET A 332 -18.29 7.18 13.77
C MET A 332 -16.94 7.66 13.27
N MET A 333 -15.87 6.98 13.69
CA MET A 333 -14.53 7.17 13.16
C MET A 333 -13.90 5.86 12.68
N PRO A 334 -13.14 5.86 11.56
CA PRO A 334 -13.05 6.97 10.59
C PRO A 334 -14.39 7.23 9.86
N LEU A 335 -14.61 8.48 9.43
CA LEU A 335 -15.82 8.91 8.71
C LEU A 335 -15.97 8.28 7.32
N ILE A 336 -14.86 7.87 6.72
CA ILE A 336 -14.77 7.34 5.36
C ILE A 336 -14.10 5.96 5.41
N GLY A 337 -14.57 5.05 4.55
CA GLY A 337 -13.99 3.72 4.42
C GLY A 337 -14.60 2.66 5.34
N ARG A 338 -15.59 3.01 6.18
CA ARG A 338 -16.36 2.02 6.94
C ARG A 338 -17.85 2.32 6.97
N THR A 339 -18.63 1.27 7.08
CA THR A 339 -20.06 1.26 7.41
C THR A 339 -20.37 0.44 8.65
N ILE A 340 -19.40 -0.33 9.14
CA ILE A 340 -19.48 -1.09 10.39
C ILE A 340 -18.23 -0.90 11.24
N ALA A 341 -18.34 -1.22 12.53
CA ALA A 341 -17.19 -1.23 13.42
C ALA A 341 -16.24 -2.40 13.15
N HIS A 342 -14.94 -2.12 13.19
CA HIS A 342 -13.89 -3.13 13.22
C HIS A 342 -13.82 -3.73 14.63
N ARG A 343 -14.48 -4.87 14.85
CA ARG A 343 -14.67 -5.43 16.19
C ARG A 343 -13.35 -5.77 16.88
N GLU A 344 -12.44 -6.37 16.14
CA GLU A 344 -11.13 -6.81 16.62
C GLU A 344 -10.22 -5.61 16.94
N GLY A 345 -10.26 -4.58 16.09
CA GLY A 345 -9.56 -3.31 16.33
C GLY A 345 -10.09 -2.56 17.55
N VAL A 346 -11.41 -2.51 17.74
CA VAL A 346 -12.03 -1.97 18.96
C VAL A 346 -11.58 -2.76 20.19
N ALA A 347 -11.65 -4.09 20.14
CA ALA A 347 -11.26 -4.93 21.27
C ALA A 347 -9.78 -4.73 21.67
N LEU A 348 -8.89 -4.57 20.69
CA LEU A 348 -7.49 -4.23 20.93
C LEU A 348 -7.35 -2.91 21.70
N ILE A 349 -8.04 -1.86 21.25
CA ILE A 349 -7.97 -0.53 21.87
C ILE A 349 -8.63 -0.54 23.26
N ASP A 350 -9.77 -1.21 23.43
CA ASP A 350 -10.43 -1.37 24.73
C ASP A 350 -9.50 -2.09 25.72
N GLN A 351 -8.85 -3.17 25.30
CA GLN A 351 -7.88 -3.89 26.13
C GLN A 351 -6.69 -3.00 26.49
N TRP A 352 -6.18 -2.22 25.53
CA TRP A 352 -5.06 -1.32 25.74
C TRP A 352 -5.39 -0.20 26.73
N ILE A 353 -6.55 0.44 26.60
CA ILE A 353 -7.01 1.50 27.51
C ILE A 353 -7.25 0.96 28.92
N ASN A 354 -7.93 -0.19 29.04
CA ASN A 354 -8.22 -0.81 30.34
C ASN A 354 -6.97 -1.34 31.05
N GLY A 355 -5.90 -1.63 30.30
CA GLY A 355 -4.60 -2.05 30.84
C GLY A 355 -3.69 -0.91 31.31
N MET A 356 -4.12 0.36 31.20
CA MET A 356 -3.32 1.51 31.62
C MET A 356 -3.28 1.64 33.16
N ASN A 357 -2.16 2.16 33.67
CA ASN A 357 -2.01 2.41 35.10
C ASN A 357 -2.56 3.79 35.47
N GLU A 358 -3.27 3.82 36.59
CA GLU A 358 -3.89 4.99 37.23
C GLU A 358 -5.01 5.64 36.37
N PRO A 359 -6.14 6.02 36.97
CA PRO A 359 -7.19 6.76 36.26
C PRO A 359 -6.69 8.16 35.87
N CYS A 360 -7.35 8.77 34.89
CA CYS A 360 -7.11 10.19 34.59
C CYS A 360 -7.50 11.09 35.78
N PRO A 361 -6.87 12.27 35.92
CA PRO A 361 -7.15 13.21 37.01
C PRO A 361 -8.60 13.69 37.11
#